data_AF-A0AAU4N554-F1
#
_entry.id   AF-A0AAU4N554-F1
#
_cell.length_a   1.000
_cell.length_b   1.000
_cell.length_c   1.000
_cell.angle_alpha   90.00
_cell.angle_beta   90.00
_cell.angle_gamma   90.00
#
_symmetry.space_group_name_H-M   'P 1'
#
loop_
_entity.id
_entity.type
_entity.pdbx_description
1 polymer ?
#
loop_
_entity_poly.entity_id
_entity_poly.type
_entity_poly.pdbx_seq_one_letter_code
_entity_poly.pdbx_strand_id
1 'polypeptide(L)'
;MTGLPVRVPDVRVHVKMNIGACGPFAYIVATFEPPRADAALELRNSLPEDRLPPEYVPALREGLLDGLGGVAAAVLLTDGRHHEVDSSEYGYRIAGSQAGRAALIGAGLLPPEECDSVRWATWPGRLRPWPGSVRPQT
;
A
#
# COMPACT_ATOMS: atom_id res chain seq x y z
N MET A 1 20.91 6.19 -2.43
CA MET A 1 19.46 5.95 -2.50
C MET A 1 19.25 4.46 -2.52
N THR A 2 18.67 3.88 -1.48
CA THR A 2 18.39 2.43 -1.43
C THR A 2 17.14 2.18 -2.25
N GLY A 3 17.26 1.44 -3.35
CA GLY A 3 16.11 0.95 -4.11
C GLY A 3 15.57 -0.34 -3.49
N LEU A 4 14.31 -0.69 -3.82
CA LEU A 4 13.75 -1.99 -3.42
C LEU A 4 14.66 -3.13 -3.92
N PRO A 5 15.17 -4.02 -3.05
CA PRO A 5 16.11 -5.08 -3.45
C PRO A 5 15.44 -6.26 -4.17
N VAL A 6 14.13 -6.46 -3.96
CA VAL A 6 13.37 -7.61 -4.45
C VAL A 6 12.04 -7.14 -5.01
N ARG A 7 11.56 -7.74 -6.10
CA ARG A 7 10.20 -7.49 -6.61
C ARG A 7 9.15 -8.02 -5.63
N VAL A 8 8.13 -7.22 -5.32
CA VAL A 8 6.98 -7.63 -4.50
C VAL A 8 5.71 -7.51 -5.33
N PRO A 9 5.31 -8.59 -6.04
CA PRO A 9 4.08 -8.60 -6.81
C PRO A 9 2.84 -8.69 -5.90
N ASP A 10 1.68 -8.32 -6.44
CA ASP A 10 0.37 -8.56 -5.82
C ASP A 10 0.18 -7.97 -4.40
N VAL A 11 0.68 -6.76 -4.15
CA VAL A 11 0.38 -6.03 -2.91
C VAL A 11 -1.05 -5.50 -2.99
N ARG A 12 -1.95 -6.17 -2.29
CA ARG A 12 -3.38 -5.84 -2.21
C ARG A 12 -3.63 -5.05 -0.94
N VAL A 13 -4.14 -3.83 -1.06
CA VAL A 13 -4.55 -3.02 0.08
C VAL A 13 -6.04 -2.77 0.02
N HIS A 14 -6.72 -3.19 1.08
CA HIS A 14 -8.15 -3.00 1.26
C HIS A 14 -8.38 -2.24 2.56
N VAL A 15 -8.46 -0.92 2.45
CA VAL A 15 -8.86 -0.05 3.55
C VAL A 15 -10.39 -0.06 3.60
N LYS A 16 -10.91 -0.67 4.66
CA LYS A 16 -12.33 -0.61 5.01
C LYS A 16 -12.42 -0.20 6.47
N MET A 17 -12.67 1.07 6.72
CA MET A 17 -13.02 1.56 8.05
C MET A 17 -14.53 1.74 8.12
N ASN A 18 -15.19 0.92 8.93
CA ASN A 18 -16.60 1.11 9.26
C ASN A 18 -16.66 1.61 10.71
N ILE A 19 -16.31 2.86 10.95
CA ILE A 19 -16.52 3.49 12.27
C ILE A 19 -17.93 4.09 12.24
N GLY A 20 -18.93 3.33 12.70
CA GLY A 20 -20.30 3.84 12.83
C GLY A 20 -20.93 4.36 11.52
N ALA A 21 -20.94 3.54 10.47
CA ALA A 21 -21.55 3.81 9.15
C ALA A 21 -20.87 4.85 8.23
N CYS A 22 -19.85 5.58 8.68
CA CYS A 22 -19.06 6.48 7.83
C CYS A 22 -17.57 6.27 8.06
N GLY A 23 -16.86 5.63 7.14
CA GLY A 23 -15.41 5.64 7.16
C GLY A 23 -14.82 5.36 5.80
N PRO A 24 -13.54 5.73 5.59
CA PRO A 24 -12.93 5.73 4.27
C PRO A 24 -12.83 4.31 3.71
N PHE A 25 -13.39 4.14 2.52
CA PHE A 25 -13.21 2.94 1.70
C PHE A 25 -12.18 3.20 0.60
N ALA A 26 -11.14 2.38 0.53
CA ALA A 26 -10.20 2.36 -0.59
C ALA A 26 -9.71 0.94 -0.86
N TYR A 27 -9.72 0.54 -2.12
CA TYR A 27 -9.18 -0.73 -2.56
C TYR A 27 -8.22 -0.51 -3.72
N ILE A 28 -6.98 -0.96 -3.55
CA ILE A 28 -5.94 -0.90 -4.58
C ILE A 28 -5.17 -2.21 -4.61
N VAL A 29 -4.73 -2.59 -5.80
CA VAL A 29 -3.78 -3.69 -6.01
C VAL A 29 -2.62 -3.16 -6.82
N ALA A 30 -1.46 -3.14 -6.19
CA ALA A 30 -0.24 -2.61 -6.75
C ALA A 30 0.83 -3.70 -6.78
N THR A 31 1.66 -3.67 -7.81
CA THR A 31 2.89 -4.47 -7.91
C THR A 31 4.07 -3.52 -7.74
N PHE A 32 4.95 -3.87 -6.80
CA PHE A 32 6.16 -3.09 -6.51
C PHE A 32 7.36 -3.77 -7.15
N GLU A 33 8.03 -3.07 -8.05
CA GLU A 33 9.22 -3.54 -8.73
C GLU A 33 10.44 -2.70 -8.32
N PRO A 34 11.64 -3.29 -8.33
CA PRO A 34 12.87 -2.52 -8.19
C PRO A 34 12.92 -1.42 -9.26
N PRO A 35 13.30 -0.19 -8.91
CA PRO A 35 13.36 0.92 -9.86
C PRO A 35 14.42 0.62 -10.92
N ARG A 36 14.07 0.79 -12.20
CA ARG A 36 14.96 0.49 -13.34
C ARG A 36 15.98 1.61 -13.61
N ALA A 37 15.77 2.78 -13.03
CA ALA A 37 16.63 3.95 -13.09
C ALA A 37 16.66 4.64 -11.73
N ASP A 38 17.58 5.57 -11.55
CA ASP A 38 17.75 6.56 -10.47
C ASP A 38 16.51 7.42 -10.12
N ALA A 39 15.33 7.02 -10.62
CA ALA A 39 14.04 7.57 -10.26
C ALA A 39 13.65 7.22 -8.82
N ALA A 40 13.25 8.24 -8.06
CA ALA A 40 12.85 8.07 -6.65
C ALA A 40 11.48 7.40 -6.48
N LEU A 41 10.55 7.55 -7.43
CA LEU A 41 9.25 6.87 -7.43
C LEU A 41 8.63 6.89 -8.83
N GLU A 42 8.46 5.72 -9.44
CA GLU A 42 7.69 5.59 -10.70
C GLU A 42 6.29 5.03 -10.40
N LEU A 43 5.25 5.87 -10.43
CA LEU A 43 3.87 5.39 -10.37
C LEU A 43 3.31 5.21 -11.78
N ARG A 44 3.00 3.98 -12.16
CA ARG A 44 2.35 3.62 -13.43
C ARG A 44 0.91 3.23 -13.17
N ASN A 45 -0.02 4.09 -13.59
CA ASN A 45 -1.44 3.79 -13.57
C ASN A 45 -1.83 3.10 -14.88
N SER A 46 -2.31 1.85 -14.82
CA SER A 46 -2.93 1.14 -15.96
C SER A 46 -4.44 0.97 -15.78
N LEU A 47 -5.02 1.62 -14.75
CA LEU A 47 -6.44 1.53 -14.46
C LEU A 47 -7.24 2.53 -15.28
N PRO A 48 -8.43 2.14 -15.74
CA PRO A 48 -9.39 3.06 -16.33
C PRO A 48 -9.99 4.00 -15.26
N GLU A 49 -10.45 5.17 -15.69
CA GLU A 49 -10.93 6.25 -14.82
C GLU A 49 -12.16 5.86 -13.97
N ASP A 50 -12.93 4.86 -14.40
CA ASP A 50 -14.05 4.30 -13.64
C ASP A 50 -13.61 3.57 -12.36
N ARG A 51 -12.41 2.99 -12.37
CA ARG A 51 -11.86 2.24 -11.22
C ARG A 51 -11.05 3.11 -10.29
N LEU A 52 -10.32 4.07 -10.85
CA LEU A 52 -9.55 5.04 -10.09
C LEU A 52 -9.65 6.40 -10.79
N PRO A 53 -10.49 7.30 -10.26
CA PRO A 53 -10.56 8.67 -10.76
C PRO A 53 -9.17 9.33 -10.71
N PRO A 54 -8.76 10.04 -11.78
CA PRO A 54 -7.43 10.64 -11.87
C PRO A 54 -7.17 11.69 -10.79
N GLU A 55 -8.22 12.27 -10.21
CA GLU A 55 -8.15 13.17 -9.05
C GLU A 55 -7.55 12.53 -7.79
N TYR A 56 -7.70 11.21 -7.60
CA TYR A 56 -7.16 10.49 -6.44
C TYR A 56 -5.73 9.97 -6.64
N VAL A 57 -5.25 9.93 -7.89
CA VAL A 57 -3.88 9.52 -8.22
C VAL A 57 -2.81 10.34 -7.47
N PRO A 58 -2.89 11.69 -7.34
CA PRO A 58 -1.94 12.45 -6.52
C PRO A 58 -2.00 12.07 -5.03
N ALA A 59 -3.19 11.89 -4.45
CA ALA A 59 -3.33 11.48 -3.04
C ALA A 59 -2.72 10.10 -2.79
N LEU A 60 -2.90 9.17 -3.73
CA LEU A 60 -2.29 7.85 -3.70
C LEU A 60 -0.76 7.92 -3.80
N ARG A 61 -0.23 8.78 -4.68
CA ARG A 61 1.21 9.02 -4.83
C ARG A 61 1.84 9.54 -3.54
N GLU A 62 1.22 10.52 -2.89
CA GLU A 62 1.69 11.03 -1.60
C GLU A 62 1.70 9.94 -0.54
N GLY A 63 0.63 9.13 -0.48
CA GLY A 63 0.57 7.97 0.40
C GLY A 63 1.74 7.01 0.16
N LEU A 64 2.02 6.67 -1.09
CA LEU A 64 3.14 5.79 -1.45
C LEU A 64 4.49 6.38 -1.04
N LEU A 65 4.71 7.68 -1.24
CA LEU A 65 5.93 8.37 -0.81
C LEU A 65 6.12 8.28 0.71
N ASP A 66 5.07 8.56 1.47
CA ASP A 66 5.07 8.45 2.93
C ASP A 66 5.32 7.02 3.40
N GLY A 67 4.72 6.03 2.73
CA GLY A 67 4.86 4.61 3.05
C GLY A 67 6.25 4.06 2.73
N LEU A 68 6.87 4.51 1.63
CA LEU A 68 8.19 4.08 1.19
C LEU A 68 9.33 4.80 1.93
N GLY A 69 9.07 5.94 2.58
CA GLY A 69 10.04 6.61 3.45
C GLY A 69 11.35 7.01 2.74
N GLY A 70 11.29 7.31 1.44
CA GLY A 70 12.47 7.65 0.62
C GLY A 70 13.17 6.47 -0.06
N VAL A 71 12.61 5.26 0.01
CA VAL A 71 13.06 4.10 -0.78
C VAL A 71 12.53 4.21 -2.20
N ALA A 72 13.41 4.03 -3.18
CA ALA A 72 13.04 4.09 -4.59
C ALA A 72 12.33 2.81 -5.03
N ALA A 73 11.17 2.95 -5.66
CA ALA A 73 10.35 1.84 -6.15
C ALA A 73 9.57 2.22 -7.42
N ALA A 74 9.37 1.24 -8.29
CA ALA A 74 8.38 1.32 -9.36
C ALA A 74 7.07 0.68 -8.87
N VAL A 75 5.97 1.41 -8.95
CA VAL A 75 4.64 0.99 -8.49
C VAL A 75 3.73 0.90 -9.69
N LEU A 76 3.29 -0.32 -10.01
CA LEU A 76 2.33 -0.58 -11.08
C LEU A 76 0.95 -0.84 -10.46
N LEU A 77 -0.02 0.01 -10.75
CA LEU A 77 -1.41 -0.21 -10.37
C LEU A 77 -2.04 -1.20 -11.35
N THR A 78 -2.38 -2.37 -10.82
CA THR A 78 -2.94 -3.50 -11.59
C THR A 78 -4.44 -3.64 -11.40
N ASP A 79 -4.96 -3.29 -10.22
CA ASP A 79 -6.39 -3.23 -9.96
C ASP A 79 -6.72 -2.12 -8.95
N GLY A 80 -7.96 -1.66 -8.94
CA GLY A 80 -8.48 -0.67 -8.01
C GLY A 80 -10.01 -0.73 -7.97
N ARG A 81 -10.60 -0.34 -6.83
CA ARG A 81 -12.03 -0.07 -6.74
C ARG A 81 -12.26 1.24 -6.02
N HIS A 82 -13.08 2.05 -6.65
CA HIS A 82 -13.59 3.31 -6.14
C HIS A 82 -15.06 3.15 -5.74
N HIS A 83 -15.48 3.86 -4.69
CA HIS A 83 -16.87 3.95 -4.28
C HIS A 83 -17.25 5.42 -4.14
N GLU A 84 -18.09 5.94 -5.03
CA GLU A 84 -18.43 7.38 -5.12
C GLU A 84 -18.90 8.01 -3.80
N VAL A 85 -19.54 7.22 -2.93
CA VAL A 85 -20.13 7.70 -1.68
C VAL A 85 -19.20 7.52 -0.47
N ASP A 86 -18.31 6.53 -0.49
CA ASP A 86 -17.51 6.12 0.69
C ASP A 86 -15.99 6.28 0.49
N SER A 87 -15.56 6.54 -0.74
CA SER A 87 -14.16 6.81 -1.07
C SER A 87 -13.84 8.30 -0.92
N SER A 88 -12.68 8.56 -0.34
CA SER A 88 -12.15 9.91 -0.12
C SER A 88 -10.66 9.92 -0.42
N GLU A 89 -10.11 11.09 -0.77
CA GLU A 89 -8.68 11.28 -0.97
C GLU A 89 -7.85 10.73 0.20
N TYR A 90 -8.34 10.97 1.42
CA TYR A 90 -7.72 10.48 2.64
C TYR A 90 -7.63 8.95 2.71
N GLY A 91 -8.67 8.24 2.24
CA GLY A 91 -8.66 6.78 2.14
C GLY A 91 -7.58 6.26 1.18
N TYR A 92 -7.44 6.88 0.02
CA TYR A 92 -6.40 6.52 -0.95
C TYR A 92 -4.99 6.85 -0.47
N ARG A 93 -4.81 7.96 0.25
CA ARG A 93 -3.52 8.29 0.88
C ARG A 93 -3.13 7.22 1.92
N ILE A 94 -4.07 6.79 2.77
CA ILE A 94 -3.83 5.69 3.70
C ILE A 94 -3.49 4.41 2.92
N ALA A 95 -4.27 4.08 1.89
CA ALA A 95 -4.04 2.88 1.10
C ALA A 95 -2.64 2.87 0.46
N GLY A 96 -2.19 4.00 -0.08
CA GLY A 96 -0.84 4.19 -0.62
C GLY A 96 0.25 3.99 0.44
N SER A 97 0.09 4.59 1.62
CA SER A 97 1.07 4.45 2.72
C SER A 97 1.19 3.01 3.21
N GLN A 98 0.05 2.33 3.33
CA GLN A 98 0.01 0.93 3.71
C GLN A 98 0.62 0.03 2.61
N ALA A 99 0.40 0.34 1.33
CA ALA A 99 0.98 -0.40 0.22
C ALA A 99 2.51 -0.25 0.18
N GLY A 100 3.01 0.99 0.38
CA GLY A 100 4.45 1.26 0.45
C GLY A 100 5.11 0.49 1.60
N ARG A 101 4.53 0.56 2.81
CA ARG A 101 5.04 -0.20 3.97
C ARG A 101 5.01 -1.71 3.75
N ALA A 102 3.93 -2.25 3.18
CA ALA A 102 3.82 -3.66 2.82
C ALA A 102 4.94 -4.09 1.87
N ALA A 103 5.24 -3.27 0.86
CA ALA A 103 6.31 -3.53 -0.08
C ALA A 103 7.69 -3.54 0.59
N LEU A 104 7.96 -2.61 1.52
CA LEU A 104 9.21 -2.60 2.28
C LEU A 104 9.38 -3.83 3.16
N ILE A 105 8.32 -4.29 3.81
CA ILE A 105 8.34 -5.52 4.63
C ILE A 105 8.55 -6.74 3.73
N GLY A 106 7.81 -6.84 2.62
CA GLY A 106 7.95 -7.92 1.64
C GLY A 106 9.33 -7.97 0.99
N ALA A 107 9.99 -6.82 0.85
CA ALA A 107 11.35 -6.70 0.35
C ALA A 107 12.43 -6.93 1.43
N GLY A 108 12.05 -7.11 2.70
CA GLY A 108 12.98 -7.30 3.82
C GLY A 108 13.71 -6.04 4.28
N LEU A 109 13.23 -4.85 3.90
CA LEU A 109 13.79 -3.56 4.34
C LEU A 109 13.20 -3.09 5.67
N LEU A 110 11.98 -3.49 5.98
CA LEU A 110 11.34 -3.30 7.29
C LEU A 110 11.25 -4.64 8.01
N PRO A 111 11.33 -4.62 9.35
CA PRO A 111 11.31 -5.84 10.11
C PRO A 111 9.90 -6.46 10.13
N PRO A 112 9.77 -7.79 10.22
CA PRO A 112 8.47 -8.47 10.05
C PRO A 112 7.40 -8.07 11.06
N GLU A 113 7.77 -7.58 12.25
CA GLU A 113 6.82 -7.08 13.26
C GLU A 113 6.00 -5.87 12.79
N GLU A 114 6.48 -5.13 11.79
CA GLU A 114 5.69 -4.05 11.18
C GLU A 114 4.47 -4.58 10.40
N CYS A 115 4.37 -5.90 10.16
CA CYS A 115 3.15 -6.52 9.60
C CYS A 115 1.88 -6.21 10.40
N ASP A 116 2.01 -5.95 11.72
CA ASP A 116 0.90 -5.62 12.61
C ASP A 116 0.40 -4.17 12.37
N SER A 117 1.29 -3.27 11.98
CA SER A 117 0.93 -1.87 11.65
C SER A 117 0.19 -1.80 10.31
N VAL A 118 0.48 -2.73 9.40
CA VAL A 118 -0.10 -2.83 8.06
C VAL A 118 -1.31 -3.77 8.01
N ARG A 119 -2.34 -3.48 8.83
CA ARG A 119 -3.52 -4.36 8.98
C ARG A 119 -4.42 -4.49 7.75
N TRP A 120 -4.36 -3.52 6.83
CA TRP A 120 -5.20 -3.49 5.62
C TRP A 120 -4.50 -3.95 4.35
N ALA A 121 -3.18 -4.22 4.39
CA ALA A 121 -2.46 -4.74 3.25
C ALA A 121 -2.24 -6.26 3.37
N THR A 122 -2.25 -6.91 2.21
CA THR A 122 -1.97 -8.33 2.02
C THR A 122 -1.05 -8.48 0.83
N TRP A 123 0.02 -9.25 0.95
CA TRP A 123 0.97 -9.53 -0.13
C TRP A 123 1.42 -11.00 -0.04
N PRO A 124 1.90 -11.59 -1.15
CA PRO A 124 2.45 -12.94 -1.13
C PRO A 124 3.62 -13.03 -0.15
N GLY A 125 3.54 -13.97 0.80
CA GLY A 125 4.55 -14.15 1.86
C GLY A 125 4.29 -13.37 3.14
N ARG A 126 3.16 -12.64 3.27
CA ARG A 126 2.75 -12.02 4.54
C ARG A 126 2.65 -13.11 5.63
N LEU A 127 3.46 -12.96 6.68
CA LEU A 127 3.26 -13.71 7.91
C LEU A 127 1.90 -13.31 8.49
N ARG A 128 0.93 -14.24 8.48
CA ARG A 128 -0.34 -13.98 9.17
C ARG A 128 -0.01 -13.81 10.66
N PRO A 129 -0.42 -12.70 11.30
CA PRO A 129 -0.33 -12.63 12.75
C PRO A 129 -1.15 -13.80 13.30
N TRP A 130 -0.50 -14.67 14.07
CA TRP A 130 -1.20 -15.73 14.79
C TRP A 130 -2.17 -15.05 15.77
N PRO A 131 -3.45 -15.41 15.83
CA PRO A 131 -4.44 -14.73 16.67
C PRO A 131 -4.20 -14.90 18.20
N GLY A 132 -3.01 -15.32 18.63
CA GLY A 132 -2.68 -15.64 20.01
C GLY A 132 -1.30 -15.16 20.50
N SER A 133 -0.54 -14.34 19.77
CA SER A 133 0.68 -13.73 20.35
C SER A 133 0.32 -12.50 21.19
N VAL A 134 -0.34 -12.74 22.32
CA VAL A 134 -0.26 -11.83 23.47
C VAL A 134 1.22 -11.76 23.83
N ARG A 135 1.84 -10.59 23.69
CA ARG A 135 3.17 -10.35 24.23
C ARG A 135 3.10 -10.57 25.74
N PRO A 136 3.95 -11.40 26.38
CA PRO A 136 4.17 -11.22 27.80
C PRO A 136 4.82 -9.85 27.98
N GLN A 137 4.12 -8.95 28.67
CA GLN A 137 4.70 -7.71 29.16
C GLN A 137 5.81 -8.11 30.15
N THR A 138 7.04 -7.72 29.87
CA THR A 138 8.14 -7.72 30.84
C THR A 138 8.33 -6.29 31.32
#